data_AF-A0A239BAA7-F1
#
_entry.id   AF-A0A239BAA7-F1
#
_cell.length_a   1.000
_cell.length_b   1.000
_cell.length_c   1.000
_cell.angle_alpha   90.00
_cell.angle_beta   90.00
_cell.angle_gamma   90.00
#
_symmetry.space_group_name_H-M   'P 1'
#
loop_
_entity.id
_entity.type
_entity.pdbx_description
1 polymer ?
#
loop_
_entity_poly.entity_id
_entity_poly.type
_entity_poly.pdbx_seq_one_letter_code
_entity_poly.pdbx_strand_id
1 'polypeptide(L)' 'MGAAIGDRGVEFPAYGLDRDASGTLLRASVAAMRRLWADDFPTLNTPYGTLQNAGMLPRPAGGRVSPC' A
#
# COMPACT_ATOMS: atom_id res chain seq x y z
N MET A 1 4.19 12.12 -3.08
CA MET A 1 3.13 11.63 -2.16
C MET A 1 3.76 11.45 -0.79
N GLY A 2 3.22 12.09 0.25
CA GLY A 2 3.61 11.83 1.63
C GLY A 2 2.76 10.70 2.23
N ALA A 3 3.37 9.77 2.94
CA ALA A 3 2.69 8.71 3.67
C ALA A 3 3.33 8.56 5.06
N ALA A 4 2.53 8.26 6.06
CA ALA A 4 2.95 8.10 7.45
C ALA A 4 2.22 6.92 8.09
N ILE A 5 2.77 6.43 9.21
CA ILE A 5 2.21 5.29 9.95
C ILE A 5 0.88 5.64 10.62
N GLY A 6 0.67 6.92 10.96
CA GLY A 6 -0.38 7.36 11.87
C GLY A 6 0.10 7.33 13.32
N ASP A 7 -0.37 8.27 14.14
CA ASP A 7 0.03 8.44 15.54
C ASP A 7 -1.14 8.24 16.52
N ARG A 8 -2.38 8.42 16.06
CA ARG A 8 -3.61 8.29 16.84
C ARG A 8 -3.86 6.84 17.23
N GLY A 9 -3.60 6.53 18.50
CA GLY A 9 -3.74 5.17 19.04
C GLY A 9 -5.13 4.54 18.87
N VAL A 10 -6.18 5.34 18.85
CA VAL A 10 -7.58 4.89 18.66
C VAL A 10 -7.86 4.35 17.24
N GLU A 11 -7.08 4.76 16.23
CA GLU A 11 -7.31 4.32 14.84
C GLU A 11 -6.94 2.86 14.62
N PHE A 12 -5.86 2.38 15.24
CA PHE A 12 -5.38 1.00 15.08
C PHE A 12 -6.45 -0.05 15.41
N PRO A 13 -7.04 -0.08 16.63
CA PRO A 13 -8.08 -1.06 16.95
C PRO A 13 -9.37 -0.83 16.16
N ALA A 14 -9.70 0.41 15.79
CA ALA A 14 -10.89 0.71 14.99
C ALA A 14 -10.83 0.09 13.58
N TYR A 15 -9.63 -0.03 13.00
CA TYR A 15 -9.39 -0.67 11.71
C TYR A 15 -8.91 -2.13 11.82
N GLY A 16 -8.92 -2.71 13.03
CA GLY A 16 -8.44 -4.08 13.26
C GLY A 16 -6.93 -4.26 13.01
N LEU A 17 -6.14 -3.19 13.20
CA LEU A 17 -4.70 -3.17 13.01
C LEU A 17 -3.96 -3.26 14.34
N ASP A 18 -2.81 -3.93 14.32
CA ASP A 18 -1.86 -3.93 15.42
C ASP A 18 -0.88 -2.75 15.28
N ARG A 19 -0.79 -1.93 16.33
CA ARG A 19 0.12 -0.78 16.41
C ARG A 19 1.58 -1.21 16.28
N ASP A 20 1.95 -2.35 16.83
CA ASP A 20 3.34 -2.83 16.79
C ASP A 20 3.73 -3.31 15.38
N ALA A 21 2.77 -3.83 14.62
CA ALA A 21 2.99 -4.23 13.23
C ALA A 21 3.00 -3.05 12.22
N SER A 22 2.68 -1.85 12.66
CA SER A 22 2.29 -0.74 11.77
C SER A 22 3.42 -0.27 10.84
N GLY A 23 4.67 -0.32 11.29
CA GLY A 23 5.82 -0.03 10.43
C GLY A 23 5.99 -1.04 9.29
N THR A 24 5.71 -2.32 9.55
CA THR A 24 5.75 -3.37 8.53
C THR A 24 4.58 -3.24 7.56
N LEU A 25 3.38 -2.96 8.08
CA LEU A 25 2.19 -2.72 7.26
C LEU A 25 2.37 -1.52 6.32
N LEU A 26 2.91 -0.39 6.81
CA LEU A 26 3.20 0.76 5.96
C LEU A 26 4.16 0.41 4.81
N ARG A 27 5.26 -0.27 5.10
CA ARG A 27 6.23 -0.67 4.07
C ARG A 27 5.60 -1.58 3.02
N ALA A 28 4.80 -2.56 3.44
CA ALA A 28 4.08 -3.46 2.54
C ALA A 28 3.08 -2.69 1.66
N SER A 29 2.32 -1.76 2.23
CA SER A 29 1.36 -0.92 1.52
C SER A 29 2.01 -0.03 0.47
N VAL A 30 3.11 0.66 0.82
CA VAL A 30 3.84 1.52 -0.11
C VAL A 30 4.46 0.70 -1.26
N ALA A 31 5.02 -0.47 -0.97
CA ALA A 31 5.55 -1.36 -2.00
C ALA A 31 4.45 -1.86 -2.95
N ALA A 32 3.30 -2.27 -2.42
CA ALA A 32 2.16 -2.70 -3.22
C ALA A 32 1.64 -1.56 -4.10
N MET A 33 1.46 -0.37 -3.55
CA MET A 33 1.00 0.81 -4.29
C MET A 33 1.95 1.16 -5.44
N ARG A 34 3.27 1.13 -5.21
CA ARG A 34 4.27 1.35 -6.27
C ARG A 34 4.12 0.35 -7.41
N ARG A 35 3.93 -0.94 -7.12
CA ARG A 35 3.70 -1.97 -8.14
C ARG A 35 2.39 -1.75 -8.90
N LEU A 36 1.30 -1.46 -8.19
CA LEU A 36 -0.02 -1.19 -8.79
C LEU A 36 0.02 -0.05 -9.81
N TRP A 37 0.88 0.95 -9.60
CA TRP A 37 1.00 2.09 -10.51
C TRP A 37 2.08 1.93 -11.58
N ALA A 38 3.07 1.08 -11.33
CA ALA A 38 4.18 0.84 -12.24
C ALA A 38 3.84 -0.17 -13.33
N ASP A 39 3.06 -1.19 -12.99
CA ASP A 39 2.82 -2.38 -13.82
C ASP A 39 1.33 -2.47 -14.21
N ASP A 40 1.03 -2.95 -15.43
CA ASP A 40 -0.36 -2.97 -15.94
C ASP A 40 -1.23 -4.06 -15.29
N PHE A 41 -0.67 -5.25 -15.05
CA PHE A 41 -1.37 -6.39 -14.44
C PHE A 41 -0.47 -7.11 -13.42
N PRO A 42 -0.11 -6.46 -12.31
CA PRO A 42 0.81 -7.05 -11.34
C PRO A 42 0.17 -8.23 -10.60
N THR A 43 0.99 -9.19 -10.18
CA THR A 43 0.61 -10.18 -9.17
C THR A 43 1.12 -9.73 -7.81
N LEU A 44 0.22 -9.52 -6.85
CA LEU A 44 0.54 -9.05 -5.50
C LEU A 44 -0.04 -10.01 -4.46
N ASN A 45 0.77 -10.30 -3.44
CA ASN A 45 0.31 -10.94 -2.21
C ASN A 45 0.67 -9.97 -1.06
N THR A 46 -0.34 -9.46 -0.37
CA THR A 46 -0.20 -8.44 0.67
C THR A 46 -0.93 -8.89 1.93
N PRO A 47 -0.66 -8.27 3.10
CA PRO A 47 -1.44 -8.53 4.31
C PRO A 47 -2.95 -8.30 4.15
N TYR A 48 -3.35 -7.54 3.13
CA TYR A 48 -4.75 -7.21 2.82
C TYR A 48 -5.39 -8.14 1.80
N GLY A 49 -4.64 -9.12 1.28
CA GLY A 49 -5.10 -10.09 0.29
C GLY A 49 -4.24 -10.15 -0.96
N THR A 50 -4.75 -10.91 -1.94
CA THR A 50 -4.04 -11.27 -3.16
C THR A 50 -4.71 -10.64 -4.37
N LEU A 51 -3.91 -10.03 -5.24
CA LEU A 51 -4.36 -9.46 -6.52
C LEU A 51 -3.66 -10.21 -7.66
N GLN A 52 -4.47 -10.74 -8.58
CA GLN A 52 -4.00 -11.46 -9.76
C GLN A 52 -4.89 -11.10 -10.95
N ASN A 53 -4.29 -11.03 -12.14
CA ASN A 53 -4.99 -10.81 -13.40
C ASN A 53 -5.90 -9.57 -13.40
N ALA A 54 -5.51 -8.52 -12.68
CA ALA A 54 -6.25 -7.27 -12.55
C ALA A 54 -5.29 -6.08 -12.63
N GLY A 55 -5.71 -5.02 -13.30
CA GLY A 55 -4.96 -3.77 -13.43
C GLY A 55 -5.64 -2.61 -12.72
N MET A 56 -4.86 -1.65 -12.22
CA MET A 56 -5.38 -0.47 -11.54
C MET A 56 -5.68 0.65 -12.55
N LEU A 57 -6.93 1.12 -12.55
CA LEU A 57 -7.38 2.26 -13.35
C LEU A 57 -8.12 3.28 -12.47
N PRO A 58 -8.01 4.59 -12.75
CA PRO A 58 -7.14 5.20 -13.76
C PRO A 58 -5.65 5.17 -13.36
N ARG A 59 -4.75 5.31 -14.34
CA ARG A 59 -3.30 5.41 -14.07
C ARG A 59 -2.95 6.83 -13.58
N PRO A 60 -2.00 6.95 -12.63
CA PRO A 60 -1.56 8.25 -12.18
C PRO A 60 -0.87 9.02 -13.31
N ALA A 61 -1.25 10.28 -13.52
CA ALA A 61 -0.71 11.13 -14.57
C ALA A 61 0.82 11.37 -14.44
N GLY A 62 1.34 11.29 -13.20
CA GLY A 62 2.77 11.47 -12.89
C GLY A 62 3.65 10.23 -13.08
N GLY A 63 3.10 9.10 -13.53
CA GLY A 63 3.86 7.86 -13.74
C GLY A 63 4.29 7.19 -12.42
N ARG A 64 5.57 6.79 -12.33
CA ARG A 64 6.09 5.95 -11.24
C ARG A 64 6.50 6.79 -10.02
N VAL A 65 6.22 6.30 -8.82
CA VAL A 65 6.70 6.90 -7.56
C VAL A 65 8.12 6.42 -7.29
N SER A 66 9.09 7.32 -7.34
CA SER A 66 10.51 7.02 -7.08
C SER A 66 10.76 6.51 -5.65
N PRO A 67 11.77 5.64 -5.44
CA PRO A 67 12.27 5.35 -4.11
C PRO A 67 13.03 6.57 -3.56
N CYS A 68 12.82 6.85 -2.26
CA CYS A 68 13.70 7.72 -1.47
C CYS A 68 14.84 6.88 -0.90
#